data_AF-A0A8K0XEE6-F1
#
_entry.id   AF-A0A8K0XEE6-F1
#
_cell.length_a   1.000
_cell.length_b   1.000
_cell.length_c   1.000
_cell.angle_alpha   90.00
_cell.angle_beta   90.00
_cell.angle_gamma   90.00
#
_symmetry.space_group_name_H-M   'P 1'
#
loop_
_entity.id
_entity.type
_entity.pdbx_description
1 polymer ?
#
loop_
_entity_poly.entity_id
_entity_poly.type
_entity_poly.pdbx_seq_one_letter_code
_entity_poly.pdbx_strand_id
1 'polypeptide(L)'
;MSEFYIPPNGIYFRLLGYVSQYVLYSRYEDPQVGQVSRDRLYEDQYFTLIHGTGAREGTYAIKSLRTGNVLFSRNPEQPHIGNVSGDGEYNDNWFKLEVGTGKYAQQFRLVTPFRVYSDQYFSFLWEDLEVKRVEYDLDLGQIVSSTPLVIANQTQTNYSSHDQEMSFELDETVTHISTFEYSLGLNITFGTTFKAGVPIVAEAEFSIDFQINNQFTWGQTTEFSESYRATFPVHADQGRPCGQCLR
;
A
#
# COMPACT_ATOMS: atom_id res chain seq x y z
N MET A 1 3.44 11.07 -12.77
CA MET A 1 4.74 10.88 -12.09
C MET A 1 4.43 10.84 -10.61
N SER A 2 4.72 9.74 -9.92
CA SER A 2 4.54 9.68 -8.46
C SER A 2 5.53 10.65 -7.81
N GLU A 3 5.03 11.59 -7.02
CA GLU A 3 5.85 12.47 -6.22
C GLU A 3 6.63 11.67 -5.17
N PHE A 4 7.90 11.99 -4.96
CA PHE A 4 8.74 11.30 -3.99
C PHE A 4 8.25 11.61 -2.57
N TYR A 5 7.82 10.60 -1.83
CA TYR A 5 7.30 10.77 -0.48
C TYR A 5 8.43 11.01 0.53
N ILE A 6 8.40 12.16 1.19
CA ILE A 6 9.27 12.50 2.31
C ILE A 6 8.46 12.33 3.60
N PRO A 7 8.90 11.47 4.55
CA PRO A 7 8.13 11.22 5.75
C PRO A 7 8.06 12.47 6.65
N PRO A 8 6.91 12.74 7.29
CA PRO A 8 6.81 13.72 8.35
C PRO A 8 7.64 13.30 9.58
N ASN A 9 7.86 14.23 10.50
CA ASN A 9 8.48 13.94 11.79
C ASN A 9 7.72 12.81 12.51
N GLY A 10 8.46 11.85 13.10
CA GLY A 10 7.92 10.79 13.94
C GLY A 10 7.58 9.48 13.22
N ILE A 11 7.68 9.42 11.89
CA ILE A 11 7.68 8.14 11.15
C ILE A 11 9.12 7.62 11.09
N TYR A 12 9.30 6.34 11.40
CA TYR A 12 10.62 5.71 11.39
C TYR A 12 10.88 4.91 10.12
N PHE A 13 12.13 4.95 9.68
CA PHE A 13 12.60 4.24 8.50
C PHE A 13 14.08 3.85 8.67
N ARG A 14 14.51 2.89 7.86
CA ARG A 14 15.91 2.52 7.67
C ARG A 14 16.39 3.12 6.35
N LEU A 15 17.67 3.50 6.31
CA LEU A 15 18.30 4.03 5.10
C LEU A 15 19.03 2.89 4.36
N LEU A 16 18.43 2.38 3.30
CA LEU A 16 18.98 1.28 2.49
C LEU A 16 19.86 1.86 1.38
N GLY A 17 21.14 1.51 1.36
CA GLY A 17 22.07 1.91 0.30
C GLY A 17 21.83 1.13 -1.00
N TYR A 18 21.76 1.83 -2.14
CA TYR A 18 21.50 1.22 -3.44
C TYR A 18 22.59 0.23 -3.87
N VAL A 19 23.87 0.62 -3.75
CA VAL A 19 24.98 -0.24 -4.17
C VAL A 19 25.29 -1.29 -3.11
N SER A 20 25.34 -0.89 -1.83
CA SER A 20 25.73 -1.81 -0.75
C SER A 20 24.66 -2.86 -0.45
N GLN A 21 23.38 -2.53 -0.63
CA GLN A 21 22.24 -3.32 -0.15
C GLN A 21 22.23 -3.51 1.39
N TYR A 22 22.92 -2.63 2.11
CA TYR A 22 23.01 -2.61 3.58
C TYR A 22 22.25 -1.40 4.12
N VAL A 23 21.81 -1.50 5.37
CA VAL A 23 21.16 -0.40 6.09
C VAL A 23 22.17 0.32 6.98
N LEU A 24 22.03 1.64 7.07
CA LEU A 24 22.79 2.46 8.00
C LEU A 24 22.40 2.12 9.44
N TYR A 25 23.35 2.17 10.37
CA TYR A 25 23.07 2.17 11.81
C TYR A 25 23.75 3.35 12.52
N SER A 26 23.21 3.73 13.68
CA SER A 26 23.75 4.75 14.58
C SER A 26 23.55 4.31 16.04
N ARG A 27 24.66 4.22 16.79
CA ARG A 27 24.70 3.70 18.18
C ARG A 27 25.71 4.48 19.03
N TYR A 28 25.77 4.17 20.33
CA TYR A 28 26.68 4.82 21.27
C TYR A 28 28.11 4.27 21.21
N GLU A 29 28.24 3.00 20.86
CA GLU A 29 29.51 2.25 20.86
C GLU A 29 30.26 2.38 19.55
N ASP A 30 31.60 2.41 19.61
CA ASP A 30 32.44 2.44 18.41
C ASP A 30 32.38 1.12 17.61
N PRO A 31 32.36 1.18 16.26
CA PRO A 31 32.06 2.38 15.45
C PRO A 31 30.63 2.87 15.67
N GLN A 32 30.47 4.17 15.89
CA GLN A 32 29.18 4.82 16.20
C GLN A 32 28.20 4.80 15.02
N VAL A 33 28.71 4.94 13.80
CA VAL A 33 27.94 4.90 12.56
C VAL A 33 28.59 3.91 11.60
N GLY A 34 27.77 3.13 10.92
CA GLY A 34 28.23 2.17 9.93
C GLY A 34 27.07 1.54 9.18
N GLN A 35 27.32 0.40 8.55
CA GLN A 35 26.30 -0.33 7.80
C GLN A 35 26.23 -1.79 8.22
N VAL A 36 25.03 -2.37 8.18
CA VAL A 36 24.76 -3.78 8.52
C VAL A 36 23.78 -4.36 7.51
N SER A 37 23.75 -5.69 7.38
CA SER A 37 22.77 -6.35 6.50
C SER A 37 21.35 -5.91 6.84
N ARG A 38 20.54 -5.63 5.81
CA ARG A 38 19.13 -5.25 5.92
C ARG A 38 18.24 -6.31 6.56
N ASP A 39 18.71 -7.56 6.61
CA ASP A 39 17.97 -8.70 7.16
C ASP A 39 18.08 -8.77 8.70
N ARG A 40 19.01 -8.01 9.29
CA ARG A 40 19.09 -7.87 10.75
C ARG A 40 18.22 -6.70 11.18
N LEU A 41 17.37 -6.89 12.19
CA LEU A 41 16.50 -5.85 12.72
C LEU A 41 17.02 -5.41 14.10
N TYR A 42 17.52 -4.20 14.18
CA TYR A 42 18.00 -3.58 15.41
C TYR A 42 17.51 -2.14 15.51
N GLU A 43 17.25 -1.66 16.72
CA GLU A 43 16.79 -0.28 16.96
C GLU A 43 17.79 0.78 16.47
N ASP A 44 19.09 0.46 16.40
CA ASP A 44 20.12 1.37 15.89
C ASP A 44 19.99 1.68 14.39
N GLN A 45 19.14 0.95 13.66
CA GLN A 45 18.95 1.13 12.23
C GLN A 45 17.83 2.10 11.88
N TYR A 46 17.01 2.48 12.87
CA TYR A 46 15.82 3.29 12.65
C TYR A 46 16.13 4.77 12.85
N PHE A 47 15.62 5.57 11.92
CA PHE A 47 15.78 7.01 11.88
C PHE A 47 14.45 7.68 11.62
N THR A 48 14.33 8.93 12.05
CA THR A 48 13.27 9.84 11.62
C THR A 48 13.89 11.12 11.08
N LEU A 49 13.09 11.92 10.37
CA LEU A 49 13.53 13.24 9.90
C LEU A 49 13.14 14.31 10.91
N ILE A 50 14.00 15.32 11.04
CA ILE A 50 13.64 16.64 11.57
C ILE A 50 13.62 17.59 10.38
N HIS A 51 12.45 18.17 10.11
CA HIS A 51 12.26 19.13 9.03
C HIS A 51 12.85 20.49 9.40
N GLY A 52 13.77 20.98 8.59
CA GLY A 52 14.41 22.28 8.80
C GLY A 52 13.43 23.43 8.59
N THR A 53 13.59 24.48 9.39
CA THR A 53 12.75 25.69 9.35
C THR A 53 13.60 26.92 9.04
N GLY A 54 12.97 28.00 8.55
CA GLY A 54 13.65 29.27 8.26
C GLY A 54 14.76 29.08 7.22
N ALA A 55 15.99 29.44 7.54
CA ALA A 55 17.14 29.28 6.62
C ALA A 55 17.47 27.81 6.27
N ARG A 56 16.86 26.85 6.97
CA ARG A 56 17.01 25.39 6.75
C ARG A 56 15.79 24.76 6.07
N GLU A 57 14.82 25.55 5.63
CA GLU A 57 13.64 25.04 4.93
C GLU A 57 14.05 24.22 3.69
N GLY A 58 13.42 23.05 3.52
CA GLY A 58 13.76 22.08 2.46
C GLY A 58 15.01 21.24 2.73
N THR A 59 15.58 21.31 3.93
CA THR A 59 16.64 20.41 4.41
C THR A 59 16.20 19.63 5.64
N TYR A 60 16.90 18.53 5.94
CA TYR A 60 16.48 17.58 6.95
C TYR A 60 17.67 17.12 7.79
N ALA A 61 17.50 17.09 9.10
CA ALA A 61 18.40 16.33 9.97
C ALA A 61 17.86 14.91 10.14
N ILE A 62 18.77 13.93 10.23
CA ILE A 62 18.41 12.51 10.31
C ILE A 62 18.68 12.05 11.75
N LYS A 63 17.63 11.85 12.53
CA LYS A 63 17.71 11.52 13.96
C LYS A 63 17.59 10.03 14.18
N SER A 64 18.56 9.44 14.87
CA SER A 64 18.53 8.03 15.27
C SER A 64 17.50 7.79 16.37
N LEU A 65 16.71 6.73 16.25
CA LEU A 65 15.81 6.25 17.30
C LEU A 65 16.59 5.83 18.55
N ARG A 66 17.66 5.04 18.39
CA ARG A 66 18.41 4.48 19.52
C ARG A 66 19.17 5.52 20.34
N THR A 67 19.82 6.47 19.66
CA THR A 67 20.69 7.43 20.36
C THR A 67 20.04 8.78 20.62
N GLY A 68 18.98 9.12 19.88
CA GLY A 68 18.46 10.48 19.84
C GLY A 68 19.41 11.50 19.20
N ASN A 69 20.59 11.08 18.73
CA ASN A 69 21.55 11.93 18.04
C ASN A 69 21.17 12.07 16.56
N VAL A 70 21.63 13.16 15.94
CA VAL A 70 21.50 13.40 14.49
C VAL A 70 22.78 13.01 13.76
N LEU A 71 22.65 12.54 12.52
CA LEU A 71 23.80 12.29 11.65
C LEU A 71 24.48 13.61 11.26
N PHE A 72 25.78 13.56 11.01
CA PHE A 72 26.52 14.65 10.36
C PHE A 72 27.39 14.14 9.20
N SER A 73 27.71 15.05 8.27
CA SER A 73 28.68 14.82 7.20
C SER A 73 29.53 16.07 6.98
N ARG A 74 30.85 15.95 7.16
CA ARG A 74 31.81 17.06 7.13
C ARG A 74 33.14 16.66 6.49
N ASN A 75 33.81 17.62 5.86
CA ASN A 75 35.04 17.38 5.10
C ASN A 75 36.35 17.71 5.85
N PRO A 76 36.46 18.81 6.64
CA PRO A 76 37.76 19.19 7.20
C PRO A 76 38.18 18.35 8.41
N GLU A 77 37.23 17.78 9.14
CA GLU A 77 37.48 17.10 10.41
C GLU A 77 37.15 15.60 10.32
N GLN A 78 37.99 14.78 10.96
CA GLN A 78 37.71 13.37 11.18
C GLN A 78 36.91 13.17 12.48
N PRO A 79 36.02 12.16 12.56
CA PRO A 79 35.53 11.39 11.42
C PRO A 79 34.68 12.28 10.50
N HIS A 80 34.66 11.97 9.20
CA HIS A 80 33.86 12.71 8.21
C HIS A 80 32.36 12.49 8.38
N ILE A 81 31.97 11.36 8.95
CA ILE A 81 30.58 10.97 9.18
C ILE A 81 30.50 10.45 10.62
N GLY A 82 29.41 10.78 11.31
CA GLY A 82 29.15 10.29 12.66
C GLY A 82 27.76 10.70 13.12
N ASN A 83 27.56 10.66 14.44
CA ASN A 83 26.36 11.19 15.07
C ASN A 83 26.73 12.20 16.18
N VAL A 84 25.86 13.15 16.44
CA VAL A 84 26.05 14.19 17.47
C VAL A 84 24.72 14.56 18.10
N SER A 85 24.75 14.98 19.37
CA SER A 85 23.58 15.54 20.05
C SER A 85 23.22 16.94 19.51
N GLY A 86 22.07 17.47 19.95
CA GLY A 86 21.63 18.82 19.57
C GLY A 86 20.94 18.79 18.22
N ASP A 87 19.64 18.47 18.23
CA ASP A 87 18.73 18.26 17.08
C ASP A 87 18.89 19.29 15.92
N GLY A 88 19.95 19.14 15.12
CA GLY A 88 20.29 20.07 14.03
C GLY A 88 21.01 21.35 14.47
N GLU A 89 21.70 21.35 15.61
CA GLU A 89 22.47 22.50 16.12
C GLU A 89 23.57 22.94 15.16
N TYR A 90 24.15 21.99 14.41
CA TYR A 90 25.31 22.23 13.55
C TYR A 90 24.93 22.23 12.06
N ASN A 91 25.67 23.01 11.27
CA ASN A 91 25.40 23.18 9.85
C ASN A 91 25.58 21.89 9.04
N ASP A 92 26.40 20.96 9.54
CA ASP A 92 26.71 19.66 8.95
C ASP A 92 25.70 18.56 9.31
N ASN A 93 24.67 18.87 10.12
CA ASN A 93 23.54 17.97 10.39
C ASN A 93 22.43 18.03 9.32
N TRP A 94 22.46 19.02 8.43
CA TRP A 94 21.35 19.32 7.53
C TRP A 94 21.63 18.82 6.11
N PHE A 95 20.83 17.84 5.69
CA PHE A 95 20.93 17.18 4.39
C PHE A 95 19.82 17.65 3.45
N LYS A 96 20.16 17.85 2.18
CA LYS A 96 19.17 17.95 1.12
C LYS A 96 18.91 16.55 0.56
N LEU A 97 17.64 16.19 0.39
CA LEU A 97 17.25 14.96 -0.30
C LEU A 97 17.17 15.23 -1.80
N GLU A 98 18.13 14.71 -2.56
CA GLU A 98 18.15 14.88 -4.02
C GLU A 98 17.65 13.60 -4.69
N VAL A 99 16.38 13.61 -5.12
CA VAL A 99 15.72 12.47 -5.77
C VAL A 99 16.41 12.12 -7.09
N GLY A 100 16.65 10.83 -7.30
CA GLY A 100 17.25 10.32 -8.52
C GLY A 100 16.28 10.33 -9.71
N THR A 101 16.82 10.09 -10.90
CA THR A 101 16.05 10.01 -12.14
C THR A 101 16.31 8.68 -12.85
N GLY A 102 15.44 8.31 -13.79
CA GLY A 102 15.56 7.06 -14.54
C GLY A 102 15.59 5.83 -13.62
N LYS A 103 16.66 5.02 -13.70
CA LYS A 103 16.84 3.84 -12.85
C LYS A 103 16.95 4.14 -11.34
N TYR A 104 17.05 5.42 -10.96
CA TYR A 104 17.14 5.88 -9.57
C TYR A 104 15.89 6.65 -9.11
N ALA A 105 14.77 6.60 -9.85
CA ALA A 105 13.57 7.42 -9.58
C ALA A 105 12.92 7.18 -8.19
N GLN A 106 13.25 6.08 -7.51
CA GLN A 106 12.78 5.78 -6.14
C GLN A 106 13.89 5.87 -5.09
N GLN A 107 15.01 6.48 -5.46
CA GLN A 107 16.17 6.66 -4.60
C GLN A 107 16.49 8.14 -4.48
N PHE A 108 17.26 8.50 -3.48
CA PHE A 108 17.70 9.86 -3.25
C PHE A 108 19.12 9.87 -2.71
N ARG A 109 19.80 11.01 -2.88
CA ARG A 109 21.09 11.26 -2.24
C ARG A 109 20.90 12.09 -0.99
N LEU A 110 21.68 11.79 0.04
CA LEU A 110 21.83 12.61 1.24
C LEU A 110 22.96 13.61 1.01
N VAL A 111 22.62 14.83 0.62
CA VAL A 111 23.61 15.80 0.16
C VAL A 111 23.87 16.86 1.23
N THR A 112 25.06 16.81 1.80
CA THR A 112 25.80 18.00 2.23
C THR A 112 26.61 18.45 1.00
N PRO A 113 26.49 19.68 0.50
CA PRO A 113 26.74 20.00 -0.91
C PRO A 113 28.19 19.72 -1.36
N PHE A 114 28.48 18.64 -2.10
CA PHE A 114 29.64 18.46 -3.01
C PHE A 114 29.60 17.08 -3.75
N ARG A 115 29.69 17.10 -5.11
CA ARG A 115 29.90 15.96 -6.07
C ARG A 115 28.84 14.81 -6.06
N VAL A 116 28.76 14.07 -7.17
CA VAL A 116 27.72 13.04 -7.45
C VAL A 116 28.33 11.69 -7.84
N TYR A 117 28.00 10.62 -7.12
CA TYR A 117 28.39 9.23 -7.40
C TYR A 117 27.21 8.26 -7.12
N SER A 118 27.21 7.05 -7.70
CA SER A 118 26.07 6.10 -7.61
C SER A 118 25.93 5.38 -6.27
N ASP A 119 27.01 5.28 -5.50
CA ASP A 119 27.06 4.77 -4.13
C ASP A 119 26.46 5.74 -3.10
N GLN A 120 26.11 6.95 -3.52
CA GLN A 120 25.48 7.97 -2.67
C GLN A 120 23.95 7.87 -2.62
N TYR A 121 23.35 6.90 -3.31
CA TYR A 121 21.90 6.74 -3.38
C TYR A 121 21.37 5.81 -2.29
N PHE A 122 20.32 6.27 -1.62
CA PHE A 122 19.57 5.60 -0.58
C PHE A 122 18.09 5.49 -0.97
N SER A 123 17.38 4.56 -0.33
CA SER A 123 15.91 4.52 -0.32
C SER A 123 15.41 4.39 1.12
N PHE A 124 14.17 4.81 1.36
CA PHE A 124 13.50 4.51 2.62
C PHE A 124 13.11 3.03 2.64
N LEU A 125 13.44 2.37 3.74
CA LEU A 125 12.95 1.04 4.09
C LEU A 125 12.15 1.18 5.39
N TRP A 126 10.83 1.29 5.24
CA TRP A 126 9.92 1.58 6.35
C TRP A 126 9.97 0.51 7.45
N GLU A 127 9.55 0.90 8.65
CA GLU A 127 9.16 -0.06 9.68
C GLU A 127 7.97 -0.92 9.22
N ASP A 128 7.64 -1.96 9.99
CA ASP A 128 6.47 -2.78 9.70
C ASP A 128 5.21 -1.93 9.90
N LEU A 129 4.62 -1.50 8.80
CA LEU A 129 3.40 -0.70 8.77
C LEU A 129 2.18 -1.62 8.73
N GLU A 130 1.22 -1.34 9.61
CA GLU A 130 -0.06 -2.03 9.65
C GLU A 130 -1.16 -1.15 9.03
N VAL A 131 -1.84 -1.67 8.00
CA VAL A 131 -3.00 -1.00 7.40
C VAL A 131 -4.18 -1.15 8.36
N LYS A 132 -4.54 -0.06 9.05
CA LYS A 132 -5.65 -0.05 10.01
C LYS A 132 -7.03 0.09 9.38
N ARG A 133 -7.13 0.85 8.29
CA ARG A 133 -8.39 1.15 7.64
C ARG A 133 -8.18 1.48 6.17
N VAL A 134 -9.15 1.10 5.36
CA VAL A 134 -9.32 1.58 3.98
C VAL A 134 -10.63 2.36 3.92
N GLU A 135 -10.57 3.57 3.39
CA GLU A 135 -11.73 4.43 3.14
C GLU A 135 -11.82 4.68 1.64
N TYR A 136 -12.98 4.40 1.07
CA TYR A 136 -13.22 4.54 -0.36
C TYR A 136 -13.96 5.84 -0.65
N ASP A 137 -13.52 6.53 -1.71
CA ASP A 137 -14.31 7.60 -2.32
C ASP A 137 -15.25 6.98 -3.37
N LEU A 138 -16.46 6.67 -2.93
CA LEU A 138 -17.47 5.95 -3.74
C LEU A 138 -18.08 6.84 -4.83
N ASP A 139 -18.04 8.16 -4.66
CA ASP A 139 -18.57 9.14 -5.62
C ASP A 139 -17.72 9.17 -6.91
N LEU A 140 -16.46 8.75 -6.83
CA LEU A 140 -15.54 8.62 -7.96
C LEU A 140 -15.55 7.22 -8.59
N GLY A 141 -16.40 6.31 -8.10
CA GLY A 141 -16.52 4.96 -8.62
C GLY A 141 -16.89 4.92 -10.10
N GLN A 142 -16.28 4.00 -10.86
CA GLN A 142 -16.54 3.86 -12.30
C GLN A 142 -16.75 2.40 -12.68
N ILE A 143 -17.82 2.15 -13.45
CA ILE A 143 -18.03 0.89 -14.16
C ILE A 143 -17.25 0.96 -15.47
N VAL A 144 -16.13 0.25 -15.55
CA VAL A 144 -15.25 0.22 -16.73
C VAL A 144 -15.83 -0.67 -17.84
N SER A 145 -16.52 -1.75 -17.47
CA SER A 145 -17.25 -2.63 -18.39
C SER A 145 -18.44 -3.26 -17.68
N SER A 146 -19.49 -3.54 -18.45
CA SER A 146 -20.68 -4.24 -17.95
C SER A 146 -21.25 -5.11 -19.06
N THR A 147 -21.25 -6.42 -18.82
CA THR A 147 -21.82 -7.43 -19.70
C THR A 147 -22.74 -8.30 -18.85
N PRO A 148 -24.05 -8.38 -19.15
CA PRO A 148 -24.96 -9.24 -18.42
C PRO A 148 -24.49 -10.70 -18.43
N LEU A 149 -24.46 -11.33 -17.25
CA LEU A 149 -24.19 -12.75 -17.09
C LEU A 149 -25.50 -13.48 -16.79
N VAL A 150 -25.97 -14.31 -17.73
CA VAL A 150 -27.15 -15.15 -17.49
C VAL A 150 -26.71 -16.32 -16.62
N ILE A 151 -27.10 -16.27 -15.35
CA ILE A 151 -26.64 -17.24 -14.34
C ILE A 151 -27.45 -18.56 -14.45
N ALA A 152 -28.74 -18.48 -14.77
CA ALA A 152 -29.55 -19.66 -15.08
C ALA A 152 -30.67 -19.34 -16.07
N ASN A 153 -31.02 -20.31 -16.91
CA ASN A 153 -32.19 -20.24 -17.78
C ASN A 153 -32.90 -21.60 -17.77
N GLN A 154 -34.14 -21.62 -17.28
CA GLN A 154 -34.95 -22.84 -17.23
C GLN A 154 -36.35 -22.57 -17.77
N THR A 155 -36.84 -23.48 -18.60
CA THR A 155 -38.19 -23.45 -19.16
C THR A 155 -38.91 -24.71 -18.75
N GLN A 156 -40.16 -24.57 -18.31
CA GLN A 156 -40.99 -25.72 -17.98
C GLN A 156 -42.40 -25.59 -18.51
N THR A 157 -42.97 -26.72 -18.93
CA THR A 157 -44.31 -26.79 -19.52
C THR A 157 -45.19 -27.72 -18.68
N ASN A 158 -46.33 -27.21 -18.23
CA ASN A 158 -47.33 -28.01 -17.52
C ASN A 158 -48.23 -28.75 -18.51
N TYR A 159 -48.03 -30.07 -18.63
CA TYR A 159 -48.83 -30.96 -19.49
C TYR A 159 -50.03 -31.58 -18.77
N SER A 160 -50.26 -31.26 -17.50
CA SER A 160 -51.38 -31.80 -16.72
C SER A 160 -52.65 -30.95 -16.87
N SER A 161 -53.78 -31.48 -16.42
CA SER A 161 -55.07 -30.76 -16.38
C SER A 161 -55.27 -29.90 -15.13
N HIS A 162 -54.22 -29.74 -14.31
CA HIS A 162 -54.25 -28.99 -13.06
C HIS A 162 -53.09 -28.01 -13.02
N ASP A 163 -53.26 -26.91 -12.31
CA ASP A 163 -52.17 -25.97 -12.07
C ASP A 163 -51.03 -26.65 -11.29
N GLN A 164 -49.80 -26.22 -11.56
CA GLN A 164 -48.60 -26.72 -10.89
C GLN A 164 -47.85 -25.56 -10.26
N GLU A 165 -47.59 -25.68 -8.96
CA GLU A 165 -46.64 -24.83 -8.25
C GLU A 165 -45.29 -25.54 -8.14
N MET A 166 -44.22 -24.80 -8.41
CA MET A 166 -42.85 -25.28 -8.29
C MET A 166 -41.99 -24.20 -7.65
N SER A 167 -40.82 -24.58 -7.16
CA SER A 167 -39.82 -23.66 -6.67
C SER A 167 -38.53 -23.88 -7.44
N PHE A 168 -37.97 -22.81 -7.99
CA PHE A 168 -36.62 -22.82 -8.53
C PHE A 168 -35.66 -22.36 -7.46
N GLU A 169 -34.54 -23.07 -7.32
CA GLU A 169 -33.42 -22.69 -6.46
C GLU A 169 -32.20 -22.44 -7.35
N LEU A 170 -31.63 -21.26 -7.21
CA LEU A 170 -30.37 -20.84 -7.80
C LEU A 170 -29.31 -20.89 -6.71
N ASP A 171 -28.17 -21.54 -6.97
CA ASP A 171 -26.97 -21.49 -6.12
C ASP A 171 -25.74 -21.46 -7.03
N GLU A 172 -25.24 -20.25 -7.29
CA GLU A 172 -24.22 -20.00 -8.29
C GLU A 172 -23.09 -19.20 -7.70
N THR A 173 -21.85 -19.59 -8.00
CA THR A 173 -20.66 -18.97 -7.41
C THR A 173 -19.85 -18.27 -8.48
N VAL A 174 -19.66 -16.96 -8.32
CA VAL A 174 -18.89 -16.12 -9.23
C VAL A 174 -17.55 -15.77 -8.57
N THR A 175 -16.47 -15.86 -9.34
CA THR A 175 -15.14 -15.41 -8.90
C THR A 175 -14.94 -13.95 -9.27
N HIS A 176 -14.67 -13.14 -8.25
CA HIS A 176 -14.32 -11.74 -8.33
C HIS A 176 -12.82 -11.55 -8.12
N ILE A 177 -12.32 -10.41 -8.59
CA ILE A 177 -10.92 -9.99 -8.40
C ILE A 177 -10.88 -8.62 -7.73
N SER A 178 -9.86 -8.38 -6.90
CA SER A 178 -9.58 -7.10 -6.27
C SER A 178 -8.09 -6.80 -6.28
N THR A 179 -7.73 -5.57 -6.64
CA THR A 179 -6.34 -5.11 -6.70
C THR A 179 -6.24 -3.74 -6.01
N PHE A 180 -5.26 -3.61 -5.11
CA PHE A 180 -4.96 -2.35 -4.43
C PHE A 180 -3.62 -1.81 -4.95
N GLU A 181 -3.67 -0.66 -5.62
CA GLU A 181 -2.52 -0.04 -6.27
C GLU A 181 -2.16 1.30 -5.62
N TYR A 182 -0.86 1.61 -5.61
CA TYR A 182 -0.37 2.89 -5.12
C TYR A 182 -0.63 4.01 -6.14
N SER A 183 -1.23 5.10 -5.68
CA SER A 183 -1.37 6.33 -6.46
C SER A 183 -0.50 7.47 -5.91
N LEU A 184 -0.60 7.76 -4.61
CA LEU A 184 0.04 8.90 -3.95
C LEU A 184 0.29 8.63 -2.46
N GLY A 185 1.29 9.28 -1.87
CA GLY A 185 1.53 9.32 -0.43
C GLY A 185 2.58 8.31 0.03
N LEU A 186 2.36 7.71 1.20
CA LEU A 186 3.28 6.73 1.76
C LEU A 186 3.31 5.47 0.89
N ASN A 187 4.49 5.09 0.43
CA ASN A 187 4.66 3.88 -0.36
C ASN A 187 4.61 2.65 0.56
N ILE A 188 3.45 1.97 0.60
CA ILE A 188 3.26 0.73 1.35
C ILE A 188 4.09 -0.38 0.71
N THR A 189 4.79 -1.15 1.54
CA THR A 189 5.62 -2.27 1.10
C THR A 189 4.79 -3.24 0.26
N PHE A 190 5.25 -3.54 -0.95
CA PHE A 190 4.65 -4.55 -1.81
C PHE A 190 4.58 -5.89 -1.08
N GLY A 191 3.42 -6.55 -1.10
CA GLY A 191 3.23 -7.79 -0.36
C GLY A 191 2.69 -7.61 1.07
N THR A 192 2.54 -6.38 1.57
CA THR A 192 1.86 -6.14 2.86
C THR A 192 0.43 -6.68 2.81
N THR A 193 0.08 -7.50 3.80
CA THR A 193 -1.25 -8.11 3.89
C THR A 193 -2.16 -7.33 4.84
N PHE A 194 -3.45 -7.24 4.51
CA PHE A 194 -4.43 -6.52 5.31
C PHE A 194 -5.86 -7.03 5.04
N LYS A 195 -6.83 -6.55 5.83
CA LYS A 195 -8.27 -6.80 5.60
C LYS A 195 -8.99 -5.49 5.35
N ALA A 196 -9.91 -5.50 4.40
CA ALA A 196 -10.75 -4.36 4.06
C ALA A 196 -12.08 -4.87 3.50
N GLY A 197 -13.14 -4.05 3.57
CA GLY A 197 -14.33 -4.29 2.75
C GLY A 197 -14.03 -3.99 1.28
N VAL A 198 -14.82 -4.52 0.36
CA VAL A 198 -14.60 -4.33 -1.09
C VAL A 198 -15.73 -3.49 -1.68
N PRO A 199 -15.46 -2.51 -2.57
CA PRO A 199 -16.51 -1.79 -3.27
C PRO A 199 -17.32 -2.72 -4.18
N ILE A 200 -18.63 -2.62 -4.10
CA ILE A 200 -19.62 -3.31 -4.95
C ILE A 200 -20.57 -2.30 -5.58
N VAL A 201 -21.24 -2.71 -6.65
CA VAL A 201 -22.31 -1.91 -7.29
C VAL A 201 -23.65 -2.50 -6.86
N ALA A 202 -24.48 -1.72 -6.18
CA ALA A 202 -25.82 -2.09 -5.76
C ALA A 202 -26.82 -1.00 -6.20
N GLU A 203 -27.90 -1.39 -6.88
CA GLU A 203 -28.99 -0.49 -7.26
C GLU A 203 -28.55 0.84 -7.93
N ALA A 204 -27.52 0.77 -8.77
CA ALA A 204 -26.89 1.90 -9.46
C ALA A 204 -26.00 2.84 -8.61
N GLU A 205 -25.71 2.48 -7.37
CA GLU A 205 -24.77 3.17 -6.49
C GLU A 205 -23.60 2.25 -6.11
N PHE A 206 -22.45 2.85 -5.77
CA PHE A 206 -21.35 2.12 -5.17
C PHE A 206 -21.57 2.01 -3.66
N SER A 207 -21.37 0.82 -3.11
CA SER A 207 -21.39 0.57 -1.67
C SER A 207 -20.21 -0.31 -1.27
N ILE A 208 -19.97 -0.49 0.04
CA ILE A 208 -18.87 -1.32 0.54
C ILE A 208 -19.45 -2.60 1.13
N ASP A 209 -19.01 -3.74 0.63
CA ASP A 209 -19.31 -5.02 1.23
C ASP A 209 -18.24 -5.37 2.28
N PHE A 210 -18.66 -5.41 3.55
CA PHE A 210 -17.84 -5.79 4.70
C PHE A 210 -17.91 -7.29 5.03
N GLN A 211 -18.75 -8.07 4.35
CA GLN A 211 -18.85 -9.52 4.54
C GLN A 211 -17.66 -10.26 3.90
N ILE A 212 -17.07 -9.68 2.86
CA ILE A 212 -15.81 -10.15 2.27
C ILE A 212 -14.70 -9.93 3.30
N ASN A 213 -14.30 -11.03 3.96
CA ASN A 213 -13.32 -11.03 5.06
C ASN A 213 -11.93 -11.52 4.64
N ASN A 214 -11.68 -11.52 3.32
CA ASN A 214 -10.46 -11.99 2.69
C ASN A 214 -9.24 -11.18 3.15
N GLN A 215 -8.09 -11.85 3.15
CA GLN A 215 -6.80 -11.20 3.31
C GLN A 215 -6.32 -10.72 1.94
N PHE A 216 -6.20 -9.40 1.79
CA PHE A 216 -5.69 -8.77 0.58
C PHE A 216 -4.20 -8.53 0.70
N THR A 217 -3.53 -8.42 -0.45
CA THR A 217 -2.11 -8.14 -0.53
C THR A 217 -1.86 -6.90 -1.37
N TRP A 218 -1.19 -5.90 -0.80
CA TRP A 218 -0.91 -4.63 -1.48
C TRP A 218 -0.06 -4.84 -2.73
N GLY A 219 -0.48 -4.24 -3.85
CA GLY A 219 0.16 -4.36 -5.16
C GLY A 219 -0.10 -5.69 -5.88
N GLN A 220 -0.95 -6.57 -5.34
CA GLN A 220 -1.29 -7.85 -5.95
C GLN A 220 -2.80 -7.97 -6.19
N THR A 221 -3.16 -8.76 -7.19
CA THR A 221 -4.56 -9.14 -7.44
C THR A 221 -4.93 -10.31 -6.55
N THR A 222 -6.02 -10.16 -5.81
CA THR A 222 -6.62 -11.20 -4.96
C THR A 222 -7.92 -11.67 -5.60
N GLU A 223 -8.12 -12.97 -5.70
CA GLU A 223 -9.38 -13.57 -6.14
C GLU A 223 -10.24 -13.95 -4.93
N PHE A 224 -11.54 -13.79 -5.05
CA PHE A 224 -12.50 -14.23 -4.03
C PHE A 224 -13.80 -14.65 -4.69
N SER A 225 -14.58 -15.49 -4.02
CA SER A 225 -15.82 -16.04 -4.58
C SER A 225 -17.03 -15.53 -3.81
N GLU A 226 -18.07 -15.17 -4.55
CA GLU A 226 -19.38 -14.80 -4.00
C GLU A 226 -20.43 -15.79 -4.51
N SER A 227 -21.29 -16.29 -3.61
CA SER A 227 -22.36 -17.23 -3.95
C SER A 227 -23.71 -16.50 -3.96
N TYR A 228 -24.36 -16.52 -5.11
CA TYR A 228 -25.68 -15.97 -5.34
C TYR A 228 -26.72 -17.07 -5.16
N ARG A 229 -27.58 -16.89 -4.16
CA ARG A 229 -28.66 -17.82 -3.84
C ARG A 229 -30.01 -17.14 -3.96
N ALA A 230 -30.92 -17.79 -4.66
CA ALA A 230 -32.27 -17.28 -4.78
C ALA A 230 -33.28 -18.41 -4.94
N THR A 231 -34.45 -18.22 -4.35
CA THR A 231 -35.55 -19.19 -4.42
C THR A 231 -36.79 -18.48 -4.91
N PHE A 232 -37.37 -18.95 -6.01
CA PHE A 232 -38.54 -18.32 -6.62
C PHE A 232 -39.65 -19.35 -6.84
N PRO A 233 -40.88 -19.09 -6.36
CA PRO A 233 -42.02 -19.90 -6.74
C PRO A 233 -42.41 -19.59 -8.18
N VAL A 234 -42.78 -20.62 -8.91
CA VAL A 234 -43.31 -20.52 -10.27
C VAL A 234 -44.62 -21.28 -10.36
N HIS A 235 -45.61 -20.56 -10.86
CA HIS A 235 -46.93 -21.09 -11.17
C HIS A 235 -47.01 -21.36 -12.67
N ALA A 236 -47.32 -22.59 -13.05
CA ALA A 236 -47.50 -22.99 -14.44
C ALA A 236 -48.97 -23.36 -14.69
N ASP A 237 -49.69 -22.48 -15.40
CA ASP A 237 -51.06 -22.72 -15.83
C ASP A 237 -51.16 -23.88 -16.82
N GLN A 238 -52.31 -24.54 -16.86
CA GLN A 238 -52.60 -25.63 -17.79
C GLN A 238 -52.23 -25.29 -19.25
N GLY A 239 -51.36 -26.11 -19.86
CA GLY A 239 -51.04 -26.06 -21.29
C GLY A 239 -50.20 -24.85 -21.72
N ARG A 240 -49.67 -24.04 -20.79
CA ARG A 240 -48.79 -22.92 -21.10
C ARG A 240 -47.35 -23.20 -20.63
N PRO A 241 -46.33 -22.96 -21.49
CA PRO A 241 -44.95 -22.94 -21.03
C PRO A 241 -44.72 -21.72 -20.12
N CYS A 242 -44.09 -21.93 -18.98
CA CYS A 242 -43.57 -20.86 -18.13
C CYS A 242 -42.06 -20.76 -18.38
N GLY A 243 -41.63 -19.62 -18.93
CA GLY A 243 -40.22 -19.28 -19.08
C GLY A 243 -39.89 -18.16 -18.11
N GLN A 244 -39.12 -18.46 -17.06
CA GLN A 244 -38.46 -17.41 -16.28
C GLN A 244 -37.06 -17.22 -16.86
N CYS A 245 -36.83 -16.06 -17.47
CA CYS A 245 -35.48 -15.57 -17.73
C CYS A 245 -35.03 -14.78 -16.50
N LEU A 246 -34.11 -15.33 -15.71
CA LEU A 246 -33.37 -14.56 -14.73
C LEU A 246 -32.29 -13.77 -15.48
N ARG A 247 -32.36 -12.44 -15.37
CA ARG A 247 -31.39 -11.50 -15.94
C ARG A 247 -30.58 -10.86 -14.83
#